data_AF-A0A6A5Z6L8-F1
#
_entry.id   AF-A0A6A5Z6L8-F1
#
_cell.length_a   1.000
_cell.length_b   1.000
_cell.length_c   1.000
_cell.angle_alpha   90.00
_cell.angle_beta   90.00
_cell.angle_gamma   90.00
#
_symmetry.space_group_name_H-M   'P 1'
#
loop_
_entity.id
_entity.type
_entity.pdbx_description
1 polymer ?
#
loop_
_entity_poly.entity_id
_entity_poly.type
_entity_poly.pdbx_seq_one_letter_code
_entity_poly.pdbx_strand_id
1 'polypeptide(L)'
;MSFSYAWVDGPLQLLETPGARHDINDHPAHLIANDMAYAHNCMIRGLNALYVQAPNIPAPDVPDFLFFAVSLAEWIMHHHELEASMIFSSFESIPGVVKGSMQGNIEQHHAFESGLKALRQYSTEAHESFDGTHFNSLIGAFGKEFRQHLADEIPTPWAMDCVPNNSPESKRLSDLWKRINFEAAKIGEFHHDADGA
;
A
#
# COMPACT_ATOMS: atom_id res chain seq x y z
N MET A 1 19.69 17.73 -24.18
CA MET A 1 18.76 17.82 -23.04
C MET A 1 18.53 16.41 -22.55
N SER A 2 19.02 16.06 -21.36
CA SER A 2 18.66 14.79 -20.72
C SER A 2 17.26 14.99 -20.16
N PHE A 3 16.26 14.35 -20.75
CA PHE A 3 14.97 14.27 -20.09
C PHE A 3 15.12 13.24 -18.97
N SER A 4 15.26 13.73 -17.74
CA SER A 4 14.91 12.95 -16.56
C SER A 4 13.39 12.81 -16.55
N TYR A 5 12.85 11.89 -17.36
CA TYR A 5 11.45 11.52 -17.28
C TYR A 5 11.26 10.73 -15.98
N ALA A 6 11.10 11.44 -14.86
CA ALA A 6 10.55 10.88 -13.63
C ALA A 6 9.06 10.56 -13.89
N TRP A 7 8.81 9.55 -14.71
CA TRP A 7 7.47 9.14 -15.15
C TRP A 7 6.63 8.66 -13.96
N VAL A 8 7.26 8.02 -12.95
CA VAL A 8 6.62 7.53 -11.73
C VAL A 8 7.51 7.56 -10.46
N ASP A 9 8.70 8.16 -10.52
CA ASP A 9 9.66 8.14 -9.39
C ASP A 9 9.51 9.34 -8.44
N GLY A 10 8.49 10.18 -8.65
CA GLY A 10 8.13 11.29 -7.77
C GLY A 10 6.70 11.77 -8.01
N PRO A 11 6.13 12.60 -7.12
CA PRO A 11 6.82 13.33 -6.04
C PRO A 11 7.10 12.51 -4.77
N LEU A 12 6.42 11.38 -4.57
CA LEU A 12 6.66 10.51 -3.42
C LEU A 12 7.88 9.63 -3.69
N GLN A 13 8.90 9.73 -2.82
CA GLN A 13 10.11 8.93 -2.96
C GLN A 13 9.83 7.46 -2.68
N LEU A 14 10.37 6.60 -3.55
CA LEU A 14 10.33 5.16 -3.38
C LEU A 14 11.09 4.71 -2.12
N LEU A 15 10.72 3.55 -1.62
CA LEU A 15 11.40 2.83 -0.54
C LEU A 15 12.59 2.05 -1.09
N GLU A 16 13.70 2.10 -0.38
CA GLU A 16 14.71 1.08 -0.52
C GLU A 16 14.17 -0.24 0.05
N THR A 17 14.33 -1.33 -0.69
CA THR A 17 13.87 -2.64 -0.23
C THR A 17 14.92 -3.29 0.67
N PRO A 18 14.53 -4.03 1.73
CA PRO A 18 15.49 -4.75 2.57
C PRO A 18 16.48 -5.62 1.79
N GLY A 19 16.01 -6.30 0.73
CA GLY A 19 16.84 -7.13 -0.14
C GLY A 19 17.90 -6.38 -0.96
N ALA A 20 17.90 -5.05 -0.96
CA ALA A 20 18.97 -4.25 -1.55
C ALA A 20 20.25 -4.25 -0.69
N ARG A 21 20.14 -4.52 0.62
CA ARG A 21 21.25 -4.43 1.58
C ARG A 21 21.49 -5.72 2.37
N HIS A 22 20.52 -6.62 2.40
CA HIS A 22 20.55 -7.79 3.27
C HIS A 22 20.17 -9.06 2.49
N ASP A 23 20.62 -10.23 2.97
CA ASP A 23 20.02 -11.49 2.53
C ASP A 23 18.62 -11.58 3.15
N ILE A 24 17.62 -11.77 2.30
CA ILE A 24 16.21 -11.88 2.71
C ILE A 24 15.73 -13.33 2.77
N ASN A 25 16.58 -14.28 2.36
CA ASN A 25 16.27 -15.71 2.36
C ASN A 25 16.74 -16.43 3.63
N ASP A 26 17.46 -15.73 4.50
CA ASP A 26 17.98 -16.24 5.77
C ASP A 26 16.88 -16.41 6.83
N HIS A 27 15.81 -15.59 6.79
CA HIS A 27 14.70 -15.66 7.74
C HIS A 27 13.34 -15.26 7.10
N PRO A 28 12.23 -15.94 7.42
CA PRO A 28 10.90 -15.57 6.90
C PRO A 28 10.49 -14.12 7.18
N ALA A 29 10.89 -13.55 8.32
CA ALA A 29 10.61 -12.15 8.67
C ALA A 29 11.22 -11.17 7.66
N HIS A 30 12.44 -11.43 7.19
CA HIS A 30 13.12 -10.57 6.23
C HIS A 30 12.47 -10.64 4.85
N LEU A 31 12.03 -11.83 4.43
CA LEU A 31 11.23 -11.99 3.22
C LEU A 31 9.90 -11.22 3.31
N ILE A 32 9.17 -11.33 4.43
CA ILE A 32 7.92 -10.60 4.66
C ILE A 32 8.14 -9.09 4.58
N ALA A 33 9.17 -8.57 5.27
CA ALA A 33 9.51 -7.14 5.23
C ALA A 33 9.84 -6.68 3.80
N ASN A 34 10.52 -7.52 3.02
CA ASN A 34 10.85 -7.21 1.64
C ASN A 34 9.64 -7.24 0.71
N ASP A 35 8.75 -8.23 0.87
CA ASP A 35 7.50 -8.31 0.12
C ASP A 35 6.59 -7.11 0.43
N MET A 36 6.54 -6.68 1.70
CA MET A 36 5.82 -5.47 2.11
C MET A 36 6.37 -4.22 1.39
N ALA A 37 7.70 -4.07 1.35
CA ALA A 37 8.34 -2.98 0.64
C ALA A 37 8.04 -2.99 -0.87
N TYR A 38 7.82 -4.16 -1.49
CA TYR A 38 7.36 -4.24 -2.89
C TYR A 38 5.93 -3.73 -3.06
N ALA A 39 5.00 -4.17 -2.22
CA ALA A 39 3.61 -3.70 -2.27
C ALA A 39 3.55 -2.17 -2.09
N HIS A 40 4.26 -1.64 -1.09
CA HIS A 40 4.33 -0.21 -0.79
C HIS A 40 4.90 0.59 -1.97
N ASN A 41 5.96 0.08 -2.60
CA ASN A 41 6.54 0.72 -3.78
C ASN A 41 5.63 0.70 -5.01
N CYS A 42 4.76 -0.31 -5.15
CA CYS A 42 3.72 -0.32 -6.19
C CYS A 42 2.66 0.76 -5.91
N MET A 43 2.23 0.94 -4.66
CA MET A 43 1.29 2.00 -4.27
C MET A 43 1.88 3.40 -4.52
N ILE A 44 3.13 3.62 -4.10
CA ILE A 44 3.85 4.89 -4.33
C ILE A 44 3.94 5.19 -5.83
N ARG A 45 4.32 4.21 -6.65
CA ARG A 45 4.37 4.40 -8.12
C ARG A 45 3.00 4.69 -8.72
N GLY A 46 1.95 4.04 -8.23
CA GLY A 46 0.57 4.32 -8.65
C GLY A 46 0.18 5.76 -8.36
N LEU A 47 0.43 6.25 -7.14
CA LEU A 47 0.12 7.65 -6.77
C LEU A 47 0.97 8.65 -7.56
N ASN A 48 2.25 8.35 -7.77
CA ASN A 48 3.12 9.18 -8.60
C ASN A 48 2.64 9.23 -10.05
N ALA A 49 2.23 8.10 -10.63
CA ALA A 49 1.65 8.05 -11.97
C ALA A 49 0.40 8.94 -12.06
N LEU A 50 -0.52 8.78 -11.12
CA LEU A 50 -1.74 9.59 -11.05
C LEU A 50 -1.41 11.09 -10.93
N TYR A 51 -0.48 11.45 -10.05
CA TYR A 51 -0.08 12.84 -9.83
C TYR A 51 0.54 13.50 -11.08
N VAL A 52 1.43 12.77 -11.76
CA VAL A 52 2.11 13.26 -12.97
C VAL A 52 1.13 13.37 -14.14
N GLN A 53 0.20 12.42 -14.27
CA GLN A 53 -0.70 12.37 -15.42
C GLN A 53 -1.94 13.25 -15.26
N ALA A 54 -2.44 13.49 -14.05
CA ALA A 54 -3.65 14.28 -13.80
C ALA A 54 -3.79 15.58 -14.62
N PRO A 55 -2.76 16.45 -14.76
CA PRO A 55 -2.88 17.68 -15.56
C PRO A 55 -2.74 17.46 -17.08
N ASN A 56 -2.41 16.26 -17.53
CA ASN A 56 -2.04 15.92 -18.90
C ASN A 56 -3.03 14.98 -19.60
N ILE A 57 -4.03 14.43 -18.89
CA ILE A 57 -5.01 13.51 -19.47
C ILE A 57 -5.95 14.24 -20.43
N PRO A 58 -6.10 13.79 -21.69
CA PRO A 58 -7.06 14.37 -22.61
C PRO A 58 -8.48 13.96 -22.22
N ALA A 59 -9.47 14.82 -22.50
CA ALA A 59 -10.87 14.61 -22.08
C ALA A 59 -11.46 13.21 -22.38
N PRO A 60 -11.19 12.58 -23.55
CA PRO A 60 -11.69 11.22 -23.84
C PRO A 60 -11.14 10.13 -22.91
N ASP A 61 -9.96 10.31 -22.33
CA ASP A 61 -9.26 9.32 -21.51
C ASP A 61 -9.49 9.55 -20.00
N VAL A 62 -10.20 10.62 -19.62
CA VAL A 62 -10.53 10.93 -18.22
C VAL A 62 -11.28 9.79 -17.53
N PRO A 63 -12.28 9.11 -18.14
CA PRO A 63 -12.96 8.00 -17.49
C PRO A 63 -12.02 6.85 -17.08
N ASP A 64 -11.10 6.48 -17.96
CA ASP A 64 -10.11 5.41 -17.69
C ASP A 64 -9.11 5.84 -16.61
N PHE A 65 -8.69 7.11 -16.62
CA PHE A 65 -7.83 7.68 -15.57
C PHE A 65 -8.52 7.65 -14.20
N LEU A 66 -9.79 8.08 -14.13
CA LEU A 66 -10.56 8.08 -12.90
C LEU A 66 -10.83 6.66 -12.39
N PHE A 67 -11.10 5.71 -13.29
CA PHE A 67 -11.21 4.30 -12.94
C PHE A 67 -9.92 3.75 -12.33
N PHE A 68 -8.76 4.10 -12.90
CA PHE A 68 -7.46 3.72 -12.34
C PHE A 68 -7.24 4.36 -10.96
N ALA A 69 -7.62 5.62 -10.77
CA ALA A 69 -7.51 6.31 -9.48
C ALA A 69 -8.38 5.66 -8.39
N VAL A 70 -9.63 5.30 -8.71
CA VAL A 70 -10.52 4.56 -7.80
C VAL A 70 -9.93 3.20 -7.46
N SER A 71 -9.52 2.44 -8.48
CA SER A 71 -8.95 1.09 -8.30
C SER A 71 -7.72 1.10 -7.40
N LEU A 72 -6.81 2.07 -7.61
CA LEU A 72 -5.62 2.22 -6.78
C LEU A 72 -6.00 2.60 -5.34
N ALA A 73 -6.92 3.55 -5.16
CA ALA A 73 -7.35 3.98 -3.83
C ALA A 73 -8.02 2.83 -3.05
N GLU A 74 -8.86 2.05 -3.71
CA GLU A 74 -9.50 0.86 -3.12
C GLU A 74 -8.50 -0.22 -2.75
N TRP A 75 -7.50 -0.48 -3.60
CA TRP A 75 -6.44 -1.42 -3.27
C TRP A 75 -5.62 -0.97 -2.06
N ILE A 76 -5.25 0.31 -1.99
CA ILE A 76 -4.54 0.87 -0.83
C ILE A 76 -5.42 0.74 0.42
N MET A 77 -6.71 1.12 0.36
CA MET A 77 -7.63 1.00 1.49
C MET A 77 -7.76 -0.45 1.98
N HIS A 78 -7.95 -1.39 1.05
CA HIS A 78 -8.10 -2.80 1.37
C HIS A 78 -6.84 -3.39 2.02
N HIS A 79 -5.66 -3.04 1.51
CA HIS A 79 -4.39 -3.47 2.08
C HIS A 79 -4.27 -3.09 3.57
N HIS A 80 -4.48 -1.81 3.89
CA HIS A 80 -4.38 -1.32 5.26
C HIS A 80 -5.52 -1.80 6.18
N GLU A 81 -6.70 -2.11 5.61
CA GLU A 81 -7.79 -2.76 6.35
C GLU A 81 -7.43 -4.19 6.74
N LEU A 82 -6.88 -4.99 5.82
CA LEU A 82 -6.41 -6.35 6.13
C LEU A 82 -5.32 -6.33 7.20
N GLU A 83 -4.42 -5.35 7.13
CA GLU A 83 -3.37 -5.14 8.12
C GLU A 83 -3.92 -4.94 9.53
N ALA A 84 -4.78 -3.95 9.70
CA ALA A 84 -5.35 -3.58 10.99
C ALA A 84 -6.33 -4.63 11.53
N SER A 85 -7.14 -5.24 10.67
CA SER A 85 -8.20 -6.18 11.10
C SER A 85 -7.69 -7.60 11.38
N MET A 86 -6.59 -8.01 10.74
CA MET A 86 -6.18 -9.42 10.75
C MET A 86 -4.67 -9.61 10.84
N ILE A 87 -3.88 -9.02 9.94
CA ILE A 87 -2.47 -9.41 9.76
C ILE A 87 -1.66 -9.12 11.02
N PHE A 88 -1.78 -7.91 11.57
CA PHE A 88 -0.97 -7.50 12.71
C PHE A 88 -1.23 -8.36 13.95
N SER A 89 -2.52 -8.53 14.29
CA SER A 89 -2.88 -9.39 15.43
C SER A 89 -2.50 -10.85 15.22
N SER A 90 -2.53 -11.35 13.97
CA SER A 90 -2.13 -12.71 13.64
C SER A 90 -0.63 -12.93 13.83
N PHE A 91 0.21 -11.97 13.44
CA PHE A 91 1.65 -12.04 13.69
C PHE A 91 1.98 -11.97 15.19
N GLU A 92 1.37 -11.02 15.91
CA GLU A 92 1.58 -10.87 17.35
C GLU A 92 1.08 -12.08 18.17
N SER A 93 0.23 -12.93 17.60
CA SER A 93 -0.21 -14.18 18.24
C SER A 93 0.85 -15.28 18.23
N ILE A 94 1.90 -15.15 17.41
CA ILE A 94 2.97 -16.16 17.29
C ILE A 94 3.89 -16.04 18.51
N PRO A 95 4.15 -17.14 19.25
CA PRO A 95 5.06 -17.11 20.38
C PRO A 95 6.43 -16.54 20.00
N GLY A 96 6.95 -15.63 20.81
CA GLY A 96 8.24 -14.96 20.58
C GLY A 96 8.14 -13.62 19.84
N VAL A 97 7.06 -13.38 19.07
CA VAL A 97 6.79 -12.05 18.51
C VAL A 97 6.35 -11.11 19.64
N VAL A 98 6.90 -9.90 19.66
CA VAL A 98 6.60 -8.90 20.69
C VAL A 98 5.16 -8.41 20.52
N LYS A 99 4.33 -8.64 21.53
CA LYS A 99 2.93 -8.19 21.52
C LYS A 99 2.83 -6.67 21.53
N GLY A 100 1.95 -6.11 20.70
CA GLY A 100 1.79 -4.67 20.50
C GLY A 100 2.90 -4.01 19.68
N SER A 101 3.83 -4.77 19.08
CA SER A 101 4.89 -4.19 18.25
C SER A 101 4.37 -3.53 16.97
N MET A 102 3.16 -3.86 16.54
CA MET A 102 2.55 -3.35 15.30
C MET A 102 1.52 -2.23 15.55
N GLN A 103 1.27 -1.86 16.82
CA GLN A 103 0.27 -0.85 17.18
C GLN A 103 0.56 0.53 16.58
N GLY A 104 1.85 0.89 16.45
CA GLY A 104 2.27 2.13 15.82
C GLY A 104 1.85 2.23 14.34
N ASN A 105 1.87 1.11 13.60
CA ASN A 105 1.42 1.08 12.21
C ASN A 105 -0.08 1.45 12.12
N ILE A 106 -0.90 0.83 12.97
CA ILE A 106 -2.36 1.08 13.03
C ILE A 106 -2.64 2.57 13.32
N GLU A 107 -1.93 3.16 14.28
CA GLU A 107 -2.11 4.57 14.64
C GLU A 107 -1.76 5.50 13.47
N GLN A 108 -0.72 5.16 12.70
CA GLN A 108 -0.32 5.91 11.52
C GLN A 108 -1.33 5.83 10.36
N HIS A 109 -2.14 4.77 10.27
CA HIS A 109 -3.19 4.67 9.24
C HIS A 109 -4.13 5.89 9.25
N HIS A 110 -4.49 6.34 10.45
CA HIS A 110 -5.39 7.48 10.65
C HIS A 110 -4.85 8.80 10.06
N ALA A 111 -3.52 8.92 9.86
CA ALA A 111 -2.91 10.13 9.35
C ALA A 111 -3.16 10.37 7.85
N PHE A 112 -3.46 9.32 7.07
CA PHE A 112 -3.70 9.45 5.63
C PHE A 112 -5.08 8.95 5.17
N GLU A 113 -5.77 8.14 5.98
CA GLU A 113 -7.02 7.47 5.59
C GLU A 113 -8.10 8.43 5.09
N SER A 114 -8.29 9.58 5.77
CA SER A 114 -9.30 10.57 5.34
C SER A 114 -8.97 11.21 4.00
N GLY A 115 -7.69 11.47 3.72
CA GLY A 115 -7.26 12.03 2.44
C GLY A 115 -7.40 11.03 1.30
N LEU A 116 -7.09 9.76 1.56
CA LEU A 116 -7.29 8.68 0.59
C LEU A 116 -8.77 8.49 0.24
N LYS A 117 -9.66 8.56 1.24
CA LYS A 117 -11.12 8.53 1.02
C LYS A 117 -11.60 9.71 0.18
N ALA A 118 -11.07 10.92 0.41
CA ALA A 118 -11.39 12.09 -0.38
C ALA A 118 -10.94 11.94 -1.84
N LEU A 119 -9.74 11.39 -2.09
CA LEU A 119 -9.26 11.08 -3.44
C LEU A 119 -10.18 10.08 -4.15
N ARG A 120 -10.56 8.98 -3.48
CA ARG A 120 -11.48 7.97 -4.04
C ARG A 120 -12.83 8.59 -4.38
N GLN A 121 -13.41 9.37 -3.46
CA GLN A 121 -14.70 10.02 -3.65
C GLN A 121 -14.69 10.97 -4.85
N TYR A 122 -13.71 11.88 -4.89
CA TYR A 122 -13.56 12.79 -6.03
C TYR A 122 -13.42 12.01 -7.35
N SER A 123 -12.63 10.93 -7.34
CA SER A 123 -12.40 10.13 -8.54
C SER A 123 -13.66 9.41 -9.02
N THR A 124 -14.57 9.08 -8.12
CA THR A 124 -15.88 8.47 -8.44
C THR A 124 -16.86 9.50 -9.00
N GLU A 125 -16.85 10.73 -8.47
CA GLU A 125 -17.87 11.74 -8.75
C GLU A 125 -17.51 12.73 -9.87
N ALA A 126 -16.22 12.93 -10.16
CA ALA A 126 -15.77 14.04 -11.01
C ALA A 126 -16.32 13.98 -12.45
N HIS A 127 -16.36 12.81 -13.09
CA HIS A 127 -16.80 12.65 -14.49
C HIS A 127 -16.26 13.77 -15.42
N GLU A 128 -17.14 14.53 -16.09
CA GLU A 128 -16.79 15.65 -16.98
C GLU A 128 -16.23 16.89 -16.24
N SER A 129 -16.38 16.96 -14.92
CA SER A 129 -15.87 18.05 -14.06
C SER A 129 -14.46 17.80 -13.51
N PHE A 130 -13.74 16.83 -14.09
CA PHE A 130 -12.37 16.53 -13.70
C PHE A 130 -11.44 17.75 -13.83
N ASP A 131 -10.72 18.01 -12.74
CA ASP A 131 -9.71 19.06 -12.59
C ASP A 131 -8.45 18.42 -12.02
N GLY A 132 -7.43 18.28 -12.89
CA GLY A 132 -6.15 17.68 -12.52
C GLY A 132 -5.40 18.45 -11.43
N THR A 133 -5.61 19.76 -11.29
CA THR A 133 -5.00 20.58 -10.22
C THR A 133 -5.64 20.25 -8.89
N HIS A 134 -6.97 20.19 -8.84
CA HIS A 134 -7.68 19.79 -7.64
C HIS A 134 -7.34 18.34 -7.25
N PHE A 135 -7.32 17.42 -8.21
CA PHE A 135 -6.90 16.04 -8.01
C PHE A 135 -5.50 15.95 -7.37
N ASN A 136 -4.52 16.70 -7.87
CA ASN A 136 -3.18 16.74 -7.29
C ASN A 136 -3.14 17.33 -5.88
N SER A 137 -4.02 18.29 -5.58
CA SER A 137 -4.16 18.82 -4.22
C SER A 137 -4.67 17.77 -3.23
N LEU A 138 -5.54 16.86 -3.67
CA LEU A 138 -6.02 15.74 -2.86
C LEU A 138 -4.88 14.77 -2.53
N ILE A 139 -4.07 14.38 -3.51
CA ILE A 139 -2.86 13.56 -3.27
C ILE A 139 -1.89 14.29 -2.33
N GLY A 140 -1.67 15.59 -2.55
CA GLY A 140 -0.79 16.41 -1.72
C GLY A 140 -1.22 16.52 -0.25
N ALA A 141 -2.52 16.34 0.05
CA ALA A 141 -3.06 16.46 1.40
C ALA A 141 -2.73 15.27 2.32
N PHE A 142 -2.36 14.12 1.77
CA PHE A 142 -2.03 12.92 2.56
C PHE A 142 -0.73 12.21 2.14
N GLY A 143 -0.18 12.53 0.97
CA GLY A 143 0.91 11.76 0.36
C GLY A 143 2.17 11.67 1.21
N LYS A 144 2.48 12.72 1.99
CA LYS A 144 3.65 12.72 2.89
C LYS A 144 3.47 11.73 4.04
N GLU A 145 2.34 11.80 4.72
CA GLU A 145 1.97 10.95 5.86
C GLU A 145 1.85 9.49 5.41
N PHE A 146 1.23 9.26 4.24
CA PHE A 146 1.17 7.96 3.61
C PHE A 146 2.56 7.38 3.34
N ARG A 147 3.43 8.13 2.65
CA ARG A 147 4.80 7.67 2.36
C ARG A 147 5.55 7.35 3.66
N GLN A 148 5.40 8.20 4.68
CA GLN A 148 6.07 8.02 5.97
C GLN A 148 5.63 6.73 6.64
N HIS A 149 4.33 6.48 6.72
CA HIS A 149 3.77 5.25 7.23
C HIS A 149 4.34 4.01 6.51
N LEU A 150 4.30 4.01 5.18
CA LEU A 150 4.85 2.91 4.37
C LEU A 150 6.35 2.65 4.63
N ALA A 151 7.11 3.65 5.09
CA ALA A 151 8.51 3.49 5.47
C ALA A 151 8.68 2.96 6.88
N ASP A 152 7.93 3.54 7.83
CA ASP A 152 8.00 3.20 9.25
C ASP A 152 7.49 1.79 9.54
N GLU A 153 6.64 1.25 8.67
CA GLU A 153 6.15 -0.10 8.78
C GLU A 153 7.21 -1.16 8.46
N ILE A 154 8.12 -0.96 7.50
CA ILE A 154 9.05 -2.02 7.03
C ILE A 154 9.92 -2.64 8.15
N PRO A 155 10.44 -1.87 9.13
CA PRO A 155 11.14 -2.43 10.28
C PRO A 155 10.31 -3.36 11.17
N THR A 156 8.98 -3.22 11.17
CA THR A 156 8.07 -3.98 12.04
C THR A 156 8.05 -5.48 11.69
N PRO A 157 7.77 -5.91 10.44
CA PRO A 157 7.90 -7.32 10.06
C PRO A 157 9.35 -7.79 10.11
N TRP A 158 10.34 -6.93 9.85
CA TRP A 158 11.75 -7.31 9.96
C TRP A 158 12.11 -7.79 11.37
N ALA A 159 11.69 -7.04 12.40
CA ALA A 159 11.96 -7.33 13.81
C ALA A 159 11.28 -8.62 14.33
N MET A 160 10.46 -9.29 13.51
CA MET A 160 9.96 -10.63 13.84
C MET A 160 11.06 -11.70 13.76
N ASP A 161 12.28 -11.37 13.32
CA ASP A 161 13.48 -12.21 13.45
C ASP A 161 13.90 -12.51 14.91
N CYS A 162 13.22 -11.90 15.88
CA CYS A 162 13.27 -12.31 17.29
C CYS A 162 12.80 -13.76 17.52
N VAL A 163 12.02 -14.36 16.61
CA VAL A 163 11.76 -15.80 16.63
C VAL A 163 12.92 -16.54 15.95
N PRO A 164 13.42 -17.66 16.51
CA PRO A 164 14.54 -18.37 15.89
C PRO A 164 14.22 -18.89 14.49
N ASN A 165 15.20 -18.78 13.59
CA ASN A 165 15.11 -19.42 12.27
C ASN A 165 14.97 -20.94 12.39
N ASN A 166 14.33 -21.58 11.39
CA ASN A 166 14.07 -23.02 11.34
C ASN A 166 13.31 -23.58 12.57
N SER A 167 12.54 -22.73 13.25
CA SER A 167 11.68 -23.11 14.36
C SER A 167 10.23 -23.31 13.92
N PRO A 168 9.38 -23.93 14.75
CA PRO A 168 7.94 -23.97 14.51
C PRO A 168 7.31 -22.58 14.33
N GLU A 169 7.80 -21.58 15.06
CA GLU A 169 7.32 -20.19 15.03
C GLU A 169 7.71 -19.47 13.73
N SER A 170 8.96 -19.57 13.28
CA SER A 170 9.36 -19.02 11.98
C SER A 170 8.66 -19.70 10.80
N LYS A 171 8.37 -21.01 10.90
CA LYS A 171 7.49 -21.68 9.93
C LYS A 171 6.07 -21.12 9.96
N ARG A 172 5.50 -20.82 11.14
CA ARG A 172 4.18 -20.19 11.26
C ARG A 172 4.14 -18.80 10.62
N LEU A 173 5.21 -18.00 10.74
CA LEU A 173 5.34 -16.72 10.02
C LEU A 173 5.19 -16.91 8.51
N SER A 174 5.95 -17.85 7.93
CA SER A 174 5.89 -18.14 6.49
C SER A 174 4.53 -18.65 6.04
N ASP A 175 3.93 -19.58 6.79
CA ASP A 175 2.62 -20.16 6.47
C ASP A 175 1.49 -19.12 6.57
N LEU A 176 1.56 -18.22 7.56
CA LEU A 176 0.63 -17.11 7.73
C LEU A 176 0.76 -16.12 6.57
N TRP A 177 1.98 -15.72 6.21
CA TRP A 177 2.22 -14.79 5.09
C TRP A 177 1.69 -15.33 3.76
N LYS A 178 1.94 -16.61 3.45
CA LYS A 178 1.39 -17.26 2.25
C LYS A 178 -0.13 -17.24 2.22
N ARG A 179 -0.76 -17.46 3.38
CA ARG A 179 -2.23 -17.41 3.50
C ARG A 179 -2.74 -16.00 3.27
N ILE A 180 -2.13 -15.00 3.91
CA ILE A 180 -2.49 -13.59 3.74
C ILE A 180 -2.39 -13.19 2.26
N ASN A 181 -1.28 -13.50 1.59
CA ASN A 181 -1.10 -13.19 0.18
C ASN A 181 -2.13 -13.90 -0.71
N PHE A 182 -2.52 -15.14 -0.36
CA PHE A 182 -3.57 -15.85 -1.07
C PHE A 182 -4.95 -15.19 -0.90
N GLU A 183 -5.29 -14.75 0.31
CA GLU A 183 -6.55 -14.05 0.57
C GLU A 183 -6.56 -12.64 -0.06
N ALA A 184 -5.46 -11.90 0.04
CA ALA A 184 -5.28 -10.59 -0.58
C ALA A 184 -5.28 -10.65 -2.13
N ALA A 185 -5.06 -11.83 -2.73
CA ALA A 185 -5.20 -12.03 -4.17
C ALA A 185 -6.66 -12.24 -4.62
N LYS A 186 -7.61 -12.43 -3.70
CA LYS A 186 -9.04 -12.64 -4.02
C LYS A 186 -9.82 -11.34 -4.26
N ILE A 187 -9.16 -10.22 -4.56
CA ILE A 187 -9.75 -8.92 -4.94
C ILE A 187 -10.44 -9.03 -6.33
N GLY A 188 -11.39 -9.94 -6.47
CA GLY A 188 -12.00 -10.36 -7.74
C GLY A 188 -13.52 -10.47 -7.72
N GLU A 189 -14.21 -10.08 -6.63
CA GLU A 189 -15.68 -10.02 -6.57
C GLU A 189 -16.22 -8.58 -6.53
N PHE A 190 -15.48 -7.60 -7.06
CA PHE A 190 -15.89 -6.19 -7.03
C PHE A 190 -16.94 -5.79 -8.09
N HIS A 191 -17.59 -6.72 -8.81
CA HIS A 191 -18.50 -6.41 -9.93
C HIS A 191 -19.88 -7.10 -9.91
N HIS A 192 -20.48 -7.38 -8.75
CA HIS A 192 -21.82 -7.98 -8.72
C HIS A 192 -22.97 -7.19 -8.08
N ASP A 193 -22.75 -5.98 -7.56
CA ASP A 193 -23.84 -5.18 -6.98
C ASP A 193 -24.07 -3.83 -7.71
N ALA A 194 -23.87 -3.82 -9.03
CA ALA A 194 -24.34 -2.75 -9.90
C ALA A 194 -25.30 -3.32 -10.96
N ASP A 195 -26.39 -3.93 -10.51
CA ASP A 195 -27.63 -4.09 -11.29
C ASP A 195 -28.77 -4.45 -10.32
N GLY A 196 -29.41 -3.41 -9.79
CA GLY A 196 -30.59 -3.50 -8.94
C GLY A 196 -31.49 -2.29 -9.16
N ALA A 197 -31.98 -2.15 -10.39
CA ALA A 197 -33.14 -1.34 -10.73
C ALA A 197 -34.42 -1.97 -10.18
#